data_AF-C3NHQ4-F1
#
_entry.id   AF-C3NHQ4-F1
#
_cell.length_a   1.000
_cell.length_b   1.000
_cell.length_c   1.000
_cell.angle_alpha   90.00
_cell.angle_beta   90.00
_cell.angle_gamma   90.00
#
_symmetry.space_group_name_H-M   'P 1'
#
loop_
_entity.id
_entity.type
_entity.pdbx_description
1 polymer ?
#
loop_
_entity_poly.entity_id
_entity_poly.type
_entity_poly.pdbx_seq_one_letter_code
_entity_poly.pdbx_strand_id
1 'polypeptide(L)'
;MMKIYLIEHVIGAIAYDENGNIVDYITNPRDLGKITEELLNNEKGIPFNATVELLKKVNPQEVVVENEAEVPKLQALGYRVTYEPYSKISRIFRESLPKVATDIKFTGNEEEYYNFLHELSLEYTRRKLRTAAQKRDLLAIQAVRAMDDIDKTINLFSERLREWYSIHFPELDKLIEDHEEYATIVSRFGDRGLLTTDALKELGFNEQRINRIVDAAKKSIGADISEDDLSAMRMIANTILDLYNIRRNLNNYLEGVMKEVAPNITALVGPALGARLLSISGSLEELAKMPASTIQVLGAEKALFRALRSGGRPPKHGVIFQYPAIHTSPRWQRGKIARALAAKLAIAARVDAFSGRFIGDQLNEQLKKRIDEIKEKFAQPPPKKPQQQKPQQPQKQQAKGKKGGKRRGKGRK
;
A
#
# COMPACT_ATOMS: atom_id res chain seq x y z
N MET A 1 -35.95 -9.14 41.90
CA MET A 1 -35.01 -9.78 40.97
C MET A 1 -33.79 -8.88 40.93
N MET A 2 -32.60 -9.40 41.18
CA MET A 2 -31.41 -8.56 41.31
C MET A 2 -30.75 -8.41 39.93
N LYS A 3 -31.02 -7.28 39.27
CA LYS A 3 -30.36 -6.84 38.05
C LYS A 3 -29.14 -5.99 38.44
N ILE A 4 -28.00 -6.27 37.82
CA ILE A 4 -26.73 -5.64 38.15
C ILE A 4 -26.08 -5.06 36.91
N TYR A 5 -25.56 -3.84 37.04
CA TYR A 5 -24.68 -3.23 36.06
C TYR A 5 -23.24 -3.55 36.43
N LEU A 6 -22.54 -4.18 35.50
CA LEU A 6 -21.16 -4.60 35.70
C LEU A 6 -20.23 -3.62 35.00
N ILE A 7 -19.23 -3.15 35.74
CA ILE A 7 -18.20 -2.24 35.26
C ILE A 7 -16.85 -2.93 35.37
N GLU A 8 -16.15 -3.02 34.23
CA GLU A 8 -14.76 -3.47 34.17
C GLU A 8 -13.84 -2.27 33.99
N HIS A 9 -12.86 -2.12 34.88
CA HIS A 9 -11.90 -1.03 34.78
C HIS A 9 -10.53 -1.48 35.28
N VAL A 10 -9.50 -0.68 35.03
CA VAL A 10 -8.12 -0.87 35.56
C VAL A 10 -8.12 -1.20 37.05
N ILE A 11 -9.01 -0.58 37.80
CA ILE A 11 -9.09 -0.68 39.26
C ILE A 11 -9.73 -2.01 39.74
N GLY A 12 -10.39 -2.75 38.86
CA GLY A 12 -11.08 -3.99 39.17
C GLY A 12 -12.45 -4.11 38.51
N ALA A 13 -13.21 -5.08 39.00
CA ALA A 13 -14.60 -5.31 38.63
C ALA A 13 -15.53 -4.78 39.72
N ILE A 14 -16.58 -4.05 39.33
CA ILE A 14 -17.52 -3.43 40.27
C ILE A 14 -18.95 -3.72 39.82
N ALA A 15 -19.77 -4.15 40.78
CA ALA A 15 -21.19 -4.42 40.60
C ALA A 15 -22.00 -3.25 41.14
N TYR A 16 -22.86 -2.69 40.31
CA TYR A 16 -23.76 -1.59 40.64
C TYR A 16 -25.23 -2.03 40.59
N ASP A 17 -26.05 -1.45 41.46
CA ASP A 17 -27.50 -1.52 41.35
C ASP A 17 -28.02 -0.55 40.28
N GLU A 18 -29.34 -0.55 40.04
CA GLU A 18 -29.97 0.35 39.06
C GLU A 18 -29.95 1.83 39.47
N ASN A 19 -29.65 2.13 40.74
CA ASN A 19 -29.60 3.48 41.29
C ASN A 19 -28.19 4.09 41.25
N GLY A 20 -27.17 3.30 40.93
CA GLY A 20 -25.77 3.75 40.92
C GLY A 20 -25.04 3.55 42.25
N ASN A 21 -25.56 2.71 43.14
CA ASN A 21 -24.85 2.31 44.35
C ASN A 21 -24.00 1.06 44.10
N ILE A 22 -22.81 1.02 44.71
CA ILE A 22 -21.93 -0.15 44.66
C ILE A 22 -22.57 -1.26 45.51
N VAL A 23 -22.91 -2.37 44.85
CA VAL A 23 -23.37 -3.61 45.50
C VAL A 23 -22.18 -4.35 46.07
N ASP A 24 -21.15 -4.56 45.25
CA ASP A 24 -19.93 -5.27 45.63
C ASP A 24 -18.82 -4.99 44.62
N TYR A 25 -17.58 -5.30 44.99
CA TYR A 25 -16.41 -5.11 44.13
C TYR A 25 -15.33 -6.15 44.38
N ILE A 26 -14.49 -6.37 43.37
CA ILE A 26 -13.22 -7.09 43.47
C ILE A 26 -12.15 -6.23 42.82
N THR A 27 -11.15 -5.85 43.60
CA THR A 27 -10.04 -5.03 43.12
C THR A 27 -9.07 -5.85 42.29
N ASN A 28 -8.55 -5.23 41.24
CA ASN A 28 -7.50 -5.84 40.45
C ASN A 28 -6.17 -5.83 41.22
N PRO A 29 -5.30 -6.82 40.96
CA PRO A 29 -3.93 -6.77 41.47
C PRO A 29 -3.23 -5.56 40.84
N ARG A 30 -2.51 -4.78 41.66
CA ARG A 30 -1.74 -3.63 41.20
C ARG A 30 -0.44 -4.06 40.50
N ASP A 31 -0.60 -4.75 39.38
CA ASP A 31 0.45 -5.29 38.54
C ASP A 31 0.20 -4.86 37.09
N LEU A 32 1.17 -4.11 36.53
CA LEU A 32 1.06 -3.55 35.17
C LEU A 32 0.91 -4.65 34.11
N GLY A 33 1.62 -5.76 34.28
CA GLY A 33 1.63 -6.87 33.33
C GLY A 33 0.27 -7.57 33.25
N LYS A 34 -0.28 -7.96 34.41
CA LYS A 34 -1.57 -8.63 34.50
C LYS A 34 -2.70 -7.77 33.96
N ILE A 35 -2.78 -6.51 34.37
CA ILE A 35 -3.85 -5.60 33.91
C ILE A 35 -3.71 -5.33 32.41
N THR A 36 -2.49 -5.16 31.91
CA THR A 36 -2.27 -4.96 30.46
C THR A 36 -2.76 -6.16 29.66
N GLU A 37 -2.45 -7.38 30.08
CA GLU A 37 -2.91 -8.59 29.41
C GLU A 37 -4.44 -8.78 29.54
N GLU A 38 -5.04 -8.45 30.69
CA GLU A 38 -6.51 -8.45 30.84
C GLU A 38 -7.20 -7.45 29.93
N LEU A 39 -6.69 -6.21 29.81
CA LEU A 39 -7.22 -5.20 28.89
C LEU A 39 -7.13 -5.66 27.43
N LEU A 40 -6.02 -6.29 27.03
CA LEU A 40 -5.86 -6.83 25.66
C LEU A 40 -6.78 -8.02 25.39
N ASN A 41 -7.03 -8.85 26.40
CA ASN A 41 -7.96 -9.96 26.31
C ASN A 41 -9.42 -9.47 26.27
N ASN A 42 -9.75 -8.39 26.98
CA ASN A 42 -11.09 -7.81 26.93
C ASN A 42 -11.42 -7.18 25.57
N GLU A 43 -10.44 -6.74 24.78
CA GLU A 43 -10.70 -6.36 23.37
C GLU A 43 -11.30 -7.50 22.54
N LYS A 44 -11.05 -8.76 22.94
CA LYS A 44 -11.61 -9.97 22.34
C LYS A 44 -12.89 -10.45 23.05
N GLY A 45 -13.41 -9.65 23.98
CA GLY A 45 -14.57 -9.95 24.82
C GLY A 45 -14.30 -10.91 25.96
N ILE A 46 -13.04 -11.21 26.30
CA ILE A 46 -12.71 -12.08 27.43
C ILE A 46 -12.87 -11.27 28.73
N PRO A 47 -13.79 -11.66 29.64
CA PRO A 47 -14.01 -10.92 30.89
C PRO A 47 -12.80 -11.00 31.81
N PHE A 48 -12.64 -10.02 32.70
CA PHE A 48 -11.57 -9.99 33.68
C PHE A 48 -11.70 -11.14 34.69
N ASN A 49 -10.59 -11.59 35.27
CA ASN A 49 -10.67 -12.61 36.32
C ASN A 49 -11.42 -12.09 37.55
N ALA A 50 -11.19 -10.81 37.89
CA ALA A 50 -11.92 -10.11 38.95
C ALA A 50 -13.44 -10.10 38.69
N THR A 51 -13.86 -9.96 37.43
CA THR A 51 -15.28 -9.99 37.03
C THR A 51 -15.91 -11.36 37.26
N VAL A 52 -15.20 -12.43 36.89
CA VAL A 52 -15.68 -13.79 37.09
C VAL A 52 -15.81 -14.12 38.59
N GLU A 53 -14.87 -13.68 39.41
CA GLU A 53 -14.96 -13.82 40.86
C GLU A 53 -16.12 -13.00 41.45
N LEU A 54 -16.34 -11.79 40.95
CA LEU A 54 -17.40 -10.90 41.43
C LEU A 54 -18.79 -11.48 41.12
N LEU A 55 -18.98 -12.01 39.93
CA LEU A 55 -20.24 -12.65 39.52
C LEU A 55 -20.56 -13.89 40.36
N LYS A 56 -19.55 -14.64 40.82
CA LYS A 56 -19.74 -15.76 41.75
C LYS A 56 -20.15 -15.27 43.15
N LYS A 57 -19.57 -14.16 43.60
CA LYS A 57 -19.84 -13.58 44.93
C LYS A 57 -21.26 -13.02 45.02
N VAL A 58 -21.72 -12.32 43.98
CA VAL A 58 -23.04 -11.65 44.00
C VAL A 58 -24.17 -12.55 43.53
N ASN A 59 -23.90 -13.51 42.63
CA ASN A 59 -24.88 -14.42 42.04
C ASN A 59 -26.15 -13.72 41.45
N PRO A 60 -25.97 -12.79 40.49
CA PRO A 60 -27.08 -12.03 39.91
C PRO A 60 -27.97 -12.85 38.97
N GLN A 61 -29.24 -12.43 38.85
CA GLN A 61 -30.16 -13.01 37.87
C GLN A 61 -30.01 -12.41 36.47
N GLU A 62 -29.67 -11.11 36.39
CA GLU A 62 -29.46 -10.39 35.15
C GLU A 62 -28.24 -9.47 35.28
N VAL A 63 -27.34 -9.52 34.30
CA VAL A 63 -26.11 -8.73 34.25
C VAL A 63 -26.15 -7.84 33.01
N VAL A 64 -25.86 -6.56 33.18
CA VAL A 64 -25.70 -5.60 32.09
C VAL A 64 -24.23 -5.19 32.00
N VAL A 65 -23.58 -5.47 30.87
CA VAL A 65 -22.17 -5.09 30.62
C VAL A 65 -22.05 -3.88 29.69
N GLU A 66 -20.87 -3.28 29.63
CA GLU A 66 -20.57 -2.15 28.75
C GLU A 66 -20.22 -2.59 27.32
N ASN A 67 -19.55 -3.74 27.17
CA ASN A 67 -19.02 -4.22 25.90
C ASN A 67 -19.86 -5.37 25.34
N GLU A 68 -20.37 -5.21 24.11
CA GLU A 68 -21.14 -6.26 23.41
C GLU A 68 -20.33 -7.56 23.24
N ALA A 69 -19.01 -7.45 23.06
CA ALA A 69 -18.15 -8.62 22.83
C ALA A 69 -18.08 -9.56 24.05
N GLU A 70 -18.33 -9.07 25.27
CA GLU A 70 -18.30 -9.85 26.50
C GLU A 70 -19.57 -10.68 26.72
N VAL A 71 -20.71 -10.22 26.19
CA VAL A 71 -22.03 -10.86 26.33
C VAL A 71 -21.99 -12.38 26.05
N PRO A 72 -21.48 -12.86 24.89
CA PRO A 72 -21.45 -14.29 24.61
C PRO A 72 -20.53 -15.07 25.56
N LYS A 73 -19.45 -14.46 26.07
CA LYS A 73 -18.52 -15.12 26.99
C LYS A 73 -19.11 -15.29 28.38
N LEU A 74 -19.80 -14.27 28.88
CA LEU A 74 -20.49 -14.36 30.17
C LEU A 74 -21.76 -15.21 30.11
N GLN A 75 -22.45 -15.27 28.97
CA GLN A 75 -23.55 -16.22 28.75
C GLN A 75 -23.05 -17.68 28.78
N ALA A 76 -21.87 -17.95 28.21
CA ALA A 76 -21.25 -19.28 28.29
C ALA A 76 -20.86 -19.67 29.73
N LEU A 77 -20.70 -18.70 30.63
CA LEU A 77 -20.48 -18.92 32.07
C LEU A 77 -21.79 -19.15 32.86
N GLY A 78 -22.96 -19.12 32.19
CA GLY A 78 -24.25 -19.46 32.77
C GLY A 78 -25.10 -18.27 33.23
N TYR A 79 -24.67 -17.04 32.98
CA TYR A 79 -25.41 -15.83 33.38
C TYR A 79 -26.33 -15.32 32.25
N ARG A 80 -27.46 -14.72 32.63
CA ARG A 80 -28.29 -13.97 31.67
C ARG A 80 -27.71 -12.57 31.52
N VAL A 81 -27.09 -12.31 30.36
CA VAL A 81 -26.31 -11.09 30.13
C VAL A 81 -26.90 -10.29 28.98
N THR A 82 -27.03 -8.99 29.19
CA THR A 82 -27.33 -7.98 28.16
C THR A 82 -26.22 -6.91 28.17
N TYR A 83 -26.20 -6.02 27.18
CA TYR A 83 -25.29 -4.89 27.18
C TYR A 83 -26.07 -3.58 27.05
N GLU A 84 -25.58 -2.52 27.68
CA GLU A 84 -26.12 -1.18 27.52
C GLU A 84 -24.96 -0.21 27.28
N PRO A 85 -24.78 0.27 26.03
CA PRO A 85 -23.69 1.16 25.72
C PRO A 85 -23.95 2.53 26.36
N TYR A 86 -22.92 3.14 26.93
CA TYR A 86 -22.99 4.49 27.54
C TYR A 86 -24.06 4.62 28.64
N SER A 87 -24.31 3.54 29.39
CA SER A 87 -25.31 3.50 30.47
C SER A 87 -25.10 4.62 31.49
N LYS A 88 -26.17 5.06 32.16
CA LYS A 88 -26.08 6.06 33.23
C LYS A 88 -25.12 5.63 34.34
N ILE A 89 -25.14 4.34 34.68
CA ILE A 89 -24.29 3.75 35.72
C ILE A 89 -22.81 3.83 35.36
N SER A 90 -22.46 3.53 34.10
CA SER A 90 -21.08 3.64 33.65
C SER A 90 -20.54 5.08 33.72
N ARG A 91 -21.41 6.08 33.55
CA ARG A 91 -21.05 7.50 33.73
C ARG A 91 -20.90 7.86 35.19
N ILE A 92 -21.81 7.42 36.06
CA ILE A 92 -21.72 7.63 37.52
C ILE A 92 -20.38 7.08 38.06
N PHE A 93 -20.01 5.88 37.62
CA PHE A 93 -18.70 5.31 37.94
C PHE A 93 -17.55 6.21 37.46
N ARG A 94 -17.55 6.60 36.18
CA ARG A 94 -16.46 7.42 35.61
C ARG A 94 -16.37 8.83 36.18
N GLU A 95 -17.48 9.41 36.63
CA GLU A 95 -17.53 10.72 37.30
C GLU A 95 -16.94 10.65 38.73
N SER A 96 -16.95 9.48 39.36
CA SER A 96 -16.43 9.25 40.71
C SER A 96 -15.11 8.46 40.75
N LEU A 97 -14.48 8.22 39.60
CA LEU A 97 -13.36 7.29 39.41
C LEU A 97 -12.17 7.49 40.38
N PRO A 98 -11.64 8.72 40.60
CA PRO A 98 -10.52 8.92 41.50
C PRO A 98 -10.85 8.53 42.94
N LYS A 99 -12.08 8.86 43.37
CA LYS A 99 -12.57 8.54 44.71
C LYS A 99 -12.89 7.06 44.88
N VAL A 100 -13.50 6.44 43.87
CA VAL A 100 -13.80 5.00 43.90
C VAL A 100 -12.51 4.18 43.96
N ALA A 101 -11.44 4.60 43.27
CA ALA A 101 -10.13 3.93 43.32
C ALA A 101 -9.56 3.88 44.74
N THR A 102 -9.72 4.95 45.53
CA THR A 102 -9.31 4.97 46.94
C THR A 102 -10.28 4.19 47.84
N ASP A 103 -11.60 4.30 47.59
CA ASP A 103 -12.64 3.66 48.41
C ASP A 103 -12.54 2.13 48.35
N ILE A 104 -12.23 1.57 47.17
CA ILE A 104 -12.02 0.12 46.99
C ILE A 104 -10.61 -0.33 47.37
N LYS A 105 -9.74 0.57 47.84
CA LYS A 105 -8.34 0.30 48.22
C LYS A 105 -7.46 -0.21 47.08
N PHE A 106 -7.70 0.26 45.85
CA PHE A 106 -6.78 0.00 44.73
C PHE A 106 -5.49 0.83 44.88
N THR A 107 -5.63 2.09 45.31
CA THR A 107 -4.51 3.01 45.63
C THR A 107 -4.73 3.76 46.94
N GLY A 108 -3.66 4.25 47.55
CA GLY A 108 -3.71 5.00 48.79
C GLY A 108 -4.21 6.44 48.63
N ASN A 109 -3.99 7.05 47.47
CA ASN A 109 -4.43 8.40 47.16
C ASN A 109 -4.64 8.60 45.64
N GLU A 110 -5.16 9.77 45.26
CA GLU A 110 -5.41 10.12 43.86
C GLU A 110 -4.11 10.26 43.04
N GLU A 111 -3.03 10.78 43.63
CA GLU A 111 -1.74 10.95 42.94
C GLU A 111 -1.16 9.60 42.49
N GLU A 112 -1.21 8.61 43.38
CA GLU A 112 -0.76 7.25 43.13
C GLU A 112 -1.61 6.55 42.07
N TYR A 113 -2.93 6.81 42.04
CA TYR A 113 -3.83 6.35 40.99
C TYR A 113 -3.42 6.89 39.61
N TYR A 114 -3.21 8.20 39.49
CA TYR A 114 -2.83 8.82 38.22
C TYR A 114 -1.44 8.38 37.74
N ASN A 115 -0.48 8.24 38.66
CA ASN A 115 0.86 7.73 38.31
C ASN A 115 0.78 6.29 37.78
N PHE A 116 0.03 5.41 38.47
CA PHE A 116 -0.16 4.03 38.01
C PHE A 116 -0.89 3.97 36.66
N LEU A 117 -1.96 4.76 36.49
CA LEU A 117 -2.72 4.81 35.25
C LEU A 117 -1.87 5.32 34.08
N HIS A 118 -1.01 6.31 34.32
CA HIS A 118 -0.08 6.81 33.31
C HIS A 118 0.92 5.72 32.88
N GLU A 119 1.57 5.04 33.82
CA GLU A 119 2.49 3.93 33.51
C GLU A 119 1.79 2.78 32.78
N LEU A 120 0.59 2.42 33.21
CA LEU A 120 -0.23 1.42 32.53
C LEU A 120 -0.56 1.83 31.11
N SER A 121 -0.93 3.10 30.88
CA SER A 121 -1.22 3.60 29.54
C SER A 121 0.00 3.50 28.61
N LEU A 122 1.20 3.77 29.12
CA LEU A 122 2.45 3.61 28.38
C LEU A 122 2.70 2.14 28.05
N GLU A 123 2.55 1.24 29.01
CA GLU A 123 2.82 -0.18 28.79
C GLU A 123 1.79 -0.84 27.86
N TYR A 124 0.51 -0.52 28.04
CA TYR A 124 -0.58 -0.99 27.18
C TYR A 124 -0.39 -0.53 25.72
N THR A 125 -0.05 0.74 25.51
CA THR A 125 0.19 1.27 24.16
C THR A 125 1.48 0.72 23.54
N ARG A 126 2.57 0.52 24.31
CA ARG A 126 3.77 -0.17 23.83
C ARG A 126 3.47 -1.58 23.36
N ARG A 127 2.66 -2.34 24.12
CA ARG A 127 2.28 -3.71 23.78
C ARG A 127 1.50 -3.75 22.46
N LYS A 128 0.55 -2.84 22.26
CA LYS A 128 -0.17 -2.67 20.99
C LYS A 128 0.74 -2.26 19.83
N LEU A 129 1.65 -1.32 20.06
CA LEU A 129 2.59 -0.85 19.05
C LEU A 129 3.51 -1.98 18.57
N ARG A 130 3.99 -2.81 19.48
CA ARG A 130 4.79 -4.01 19.16
C ARG A 130 4.00 -4.98 18.27
N THR A 131 2.73 -5.25 18.60
CA THR A 131 1.87 -6.11 17.78
C THR A 131 1.64 -5.53 16.37
N ALA A 132 1.44 -4.22 16.26
CA ALA A 132 1.28 -3.56 14.97
C ALA A 132 2.56 -3.62 14.12
N ALA A 133 3.74 -3.41 14.73
CA ALA A 133 5.04 -3.50 14.06
C ALA A 133 5.40 -4.94 13.63
N GLN A 134 4.82 -5.95 14.27
CA GLN A 134 5.06 -7.36 13.96
C GLN A 134 4.31 -7.83 12.69
N LYS A 135 3.40 -7.02 12.12
CA LYS A 135 2.66 -7.40 10.91
C LYS A 135 3.62 -7.59 9.72
N ARG A 136 3.62 -8.79 9.14
CA ARG A 136 4.55 -9.21 8.08
C ARG A 136 4.35 -8.47 6.75
N ASP A 137 3.14 -8.00 6.47
CA ASP A 137 2.82 -7.22 5.25
C ASP A 137 3.61 -5.90 5.18
N LEU A 138 3.98 -5.32 6.33
CA LEU A 138 4.82 -4.12 6.38
C LEU A 138 6.20 -4.34 5.73
N LEU A 139 6.80 -5.52 5.92
CA LEU A 139 8.10 -5.85 5.30
C LEU A 139 7.98 -5.94 3.78
N ALA A 140 6.91 -6.58 3.29
CA ALA A 140 6.57 -6.64 1.87
C ALA A 140 6.39 -5.25 1.25
N ILE A 141 5.70 -4.35 1.95
CA ILE A 141 5.46 -2.97 1.52
C ILE A 141 6.75 -2.17 1.42
N GLN A 142 7.63 -2.28 2.42
CA GLN A 142 8.92 -1.55 2.39
C GLN A 142 9.84 -2.10 1.31
N ALA A 143 9.91 -3.42 1.14
CA ALA A 143 10.73 -4.05 0.11
C ALA A 143 10.32 -3.62 -1.30
N VAL A 144 9.02 -3.55 -1.63
CA VAL A 144 8.59 -3.08 -2.96
C VAL A 144 8.84 -1.58 -3.16
N ARG A 145 8.72 -0.75 -2.12
CA ARG A 145 9.04 0.68 -2.21
C ARG A 145 10.52 0.89 -2.51
N ALA A 146 11.40 0.20 -1.78
CA ALA A 146 12.83 0.23 -2.04
C ALA A 146 13.16 -0.28 -3.45
N MET A 147 12.49 -1.34 -3.92
CA MET A 147 12.67 -1.85 -5.28
C MET A 147 12.24 -0.81 -6.35
N ASP A 148 11.14 -0.08 -6.14
CA ASP A 148 10.68 0.99 -7.03
C ASP A 148 11.66 2.17 -7.06
N ASP A 149 12.28 2.49 -5.93
CA ASP A 149 13.28 3.55 -5.83
C ASP A 149 14.60 3.13 -6.50
N ILE A 150 14.98 1.85 -6.40
CA ILE A 150 16.10 1.28 -7.16
C ILE A 150 15.82 1.32 -8.66
N ASP A 151 14.63 0.91 -9.12
CA ASP A 151 14.27 0.97 -10.55
C ASP A 151 14.38 2.41 -11.10
N LYS A 152 13.91 3.41 -10.35
CA LYS A 152 14.08 4.83 -10.74
C LYS A 152 15.54 5.26 -10.76
N THR A 153 16.33 4.84 -9.78
CA THR A 153 17.74 5.21 -9.65
C THR A 153 18.57 4.58 -10.77
N ILE A 154 18.32 3.31 -11.09
CA ILE A 154 18.93 2.62 -12.24
C ILE A 154 18.66 3.40 -13.52
N ASN A 155 17.40 3.80 -13.77
CA ASN A 155 17.06 4.57 -14.97
C ASN A 155 17.80 5.91 -15.01
N LEU A 156 17.78 6.67 -13.91
CA LEU A 156 18.46 7.97 -13.82
C LEU A 156 19.98 7.86 -14.04
N PHE A 157 20.63 6.88 -13.40
CA PHE A 157 22.07 6.68 -13.54
C PHE A 157 22.44 6.16 -14.93
N SER A 158 21.59 5.32 -15.53
CA SER A 158 21.81 4.81 -16.89
C SER A 158 21.71 5.93 -17.94
N GLU A 159 20.69 6.78 -17.84
CA GLU A 159 20.57 7.99 -18.67
C GLU A 159 21.79 8.91 -18.49
N ARG A 160 22.22 9.14 -17.23
CA ARG A 160 23.41 9.96 -16.94
C ARG A 160 24.69 9.36 -17.51
N LEU A 161 24.90 8.05 -17.36
CA LEU A 161 26.08 7.36 -17.85
C LEU A 161 26.14 7.40 -19.38
N ARG A 162 25.01 7.20 -20.06
CA ARG A 162 24.92 7.27 -21.52
C ARG A 162 25.32 8.64 -22.04
N GLU A 163 24.77 9.70 -21.48
CA GLU A 163 25.13 11.08 -21.86
C GLU A 163 26.61 11.36 -21.59
N TRP A 164 27.14 10.92 -20.44
CA TRP A 164 28.51 11.22 -20.04
C TRP A 164 29.56 10.43 -20.84
N TYR A 165 29.36 9.12 -20.98
CA TYR A 165 30.28 8.25 -21.73
C TYR A 165 30.20 8.47 -23.24
N SER A 166 29.07 9.00 -23.75
CA SER A 166 28.95 9.38 -25.17
C SER A 166 29.90 10.53 -25.58
N ILE A 167 30.51 11.25 -24.64
CA ILE A 167 31.61 12.18 -24.96
C ILE A 167 32.81 11.39 -25.53
N HIS A 168 33.08 10.20 -24.99
CA HIS A 168 34.16 9.31 -25.41
C HIS A 168 33.74 8.37 -26.54
N PHE A 169 32.54 7.79 -26.48
CA PHE A 169 32.07 6.80 -27.46
C PHE A 169 30.56 6.95 -27.76
N PRO A 170 30.17 7.94 -28.58
CA PRO A 170 28.76 8.27 -28.83
C PRO A 170 27.98 7.21 -29.60
N GLU A 171 28.64 6.43 -30.45
CA GLU A 171 27.97 5.41 -31.27
C GLU A 171 27.47 4.22 -30.43
N LEU A 172 28.09 3.96 -29.27
CA LEU A 172 27.71 2.85 -28.39
C LEU A 172 26.28 2.99 -27.86
N ASP A 173 25.82 4.22 -27.60
CA ASP A 173 24.48 4.51 -27.05
C ASP A 173 23.37 3.91 -27.91
N LYS A 174 23.49 4.04 -29.24
CA LYS A 174 22.51 3.51 -30.20
C LYS A 174 22.68 2.03 -30.50
N LEU A 175 23.85 1.46 -30.24
CA LEU A 175 24.14 0.04 -30.52
C LEU A 175 23.64 -0.89 -29.42
N ILE A 176 23.63 -0.40 -28.18
CA ILE A 176 23.23 -1.15 -27.00
C ILE A 176 21.99 -0.50 -26.38
N GLU A 177 20.84 -1.15 -26.54
CA GLU A 177 19.57 -0.68 -25.97
C GLU A 177 19.48 -0.96 -24.46
N ASP A 178 19.99 -2.11 -24.01
CA ASP A 178 19.91 -2.52 -22.61
C ASP A 178 20.87 -1.71 -21.72
N HIS A 179 20.40 -1.31 -20.54
CA HIS A 179 21.17 -0.46 -19.63
C HIS A 179 22.21 -1.25 -18.84
N GLU A 180 21.93 -2.50 -18.48
CA GLU A 180 22.86 -3.36 -17.76
C GLU A 180 24.02 -3.79 -18.67
N GLU A 181 23.72 -4.13 -19.93
CA GLU A 181 24.73 -4.39 -20.97
C GLU A 181 25.64 -3.16 -21.17
N TYR A 182 25.06 -1.97 -21.31
CA TYR A 182 25.82 -0.72 -21.50
C TYR A 182 26.75 -0.43 -20.32
N ALA A 183 26.22 -0.51 -19.09
CA ALA A 183 27.00 -0.32 -17.88
C ALA A 183 28.13 -1.37 -17.75
N THR A 184 27.88 -2.61 -18.15
CA THR A 184 28.90 -3.68 -18.12
C THR A 184 30.07 -3.38 -19.05
N ILE A 185 29.80 -2.88 -20.26
CA ILE A 185 30.84 -2.51 -21.22
C ILE A 185 31.68 -1.35 -20.65
N VAL A 186 31.03 -0.28 -20.20
CA VAL A 186 31.75 0.89 -19.66
C VAL A 186 32.56 0.51 -18.42
N SER A 187 31.97 -0.28 -17.51
CA SER A 187 32.63 -0.77 -16.28
C SER A 187 33.88 -1.60 -16.58
N ARG A 188 33.79 -2.59 -17.47
CA ARG A 188 34.90 -3.52 -17.75
C ARG A 188 36.00 -2.88 -18.56
N PHE A 189 35.65 -2.16 -19.64
CA PHE A 189 36.62 -1.74 -20.64
C PHE A 189 37.13 -0.33 -20.41
N GLY A 190 36.28 0.61 -19.99
CA GLY A 190 36.67 2.02 -19.91
C GLY A 190 36.92 2.59 -21.31
N ASP A 191 38.16 2.54 -21.79
CA ASP A 191 38.52 3.08 -23.10
C ASP A 191 37.99 2.22 -24.27
N ARG A 192 37.48 2.87 -25.32
CA ARG A 192 36.93 2.22 -26.52
C ARG A 192 37.97 1.39 -27.30
N GLY A 193 39.25 1.72 -27.18
CA GLY A 193 40.36 0.99 -27.79
C GLY A 193 40.64 -0.38 -27.14
N LEU A 194 40.15 -0.60 -25.92
CA LEU A 194 40.28 -1.88 -25.20
C LEU A 194 39.16 -2.89 -25.58
N LEU A 195 38.22 -2.49 -26.43
CA LEU A 195 37.15 -3.36 -26.91
C LEU A 195 37.67 -4.37 -27.94
N THR A 196 38.02 -5.56 -27.45
CA THR A 196 38.43 -6.70 -28.29
C THR A 196 37.28 -7.65 -28.57
N THR A 197 37.37 -8.40 -29.67
CA THR A 197 36.37 -9.40 -30.04
C THR A 197 36.20 -10.48 -28.98
N ASP A 198 37.30 -10.92 -28.38
CA ASP A 198 37.29 -12.02 -27.41
C ASP A 198 36.63 -11.59 -26.09
N ALA A 199 36.94 -10.39 -25.61
CA ALA A 199 36.36 -9.90 -24.36
C ALA A 199 34.86 -9.57 -24.48
N LEU A 200 34.38 -9.17 -25.66
CA LEU A 200 32.94 -9.01 -25.91
C LEU A 200 32.23 -10.36 -26.12
N LYS A 201 32.92 -11.40 -26.62
CA LYS A 201 32.37 -12.77 -26.67
C LYS A 201 32.12 -13.33 -25.28
N GLU A 202 32.99 -13.03 -24.30
CA GLU A 202 32.79 -13.45 -22.90
C GLU A 202 31.51 -12.88 -22.28
N LEU A 203 31.05 -11.72 -22.73
CA LEU A 203 29.80 -11.10 -22.28
C LEU A 203 28.55 -11.69 -22.95
N GLY A 204 28.71 -12.68 -23.84
CA GLY A 204 27.60 -13.37 -24.50
C GLY A 204 27.01 -12.61 -25.69
N PHE A 205 27.69 -11.58 -26.20
CA PHE A 205 27.24 -10.88 -27.40
C PHE A 205 27.40 -11.76 -28.65
N ASN A 206 26.44 -11.67 -29.57
CA ASN A 206 26.55 -12.37 -30.85
C ASN A 206 27.62 -11.73 -31.76
N GLU A 207 28.24 -12.54 -32.64
CA GLU A 207 29.36 -12.07 -33.49
C GLU A 207 29.00 -10.86 -34.36
N GLN A 208 27.76 -10.76 -34.83
CA GLN A 208 27.30 -9.64 -35.65
C GLN A 208 27.24 -8.32 -34.87
N ARG A 209 26.88 -8.37 -33.58
CA ARG A 209 26.80 -7.20 -32.68
C ARG A 209 28.21 -6.80 -32.25
N ILE A 210 29.07 -7.78 -31.94
CA ILE A 210 30.48 -7.55 -31.64
C ILE A 210 31.18 -6.82 -32.79
N ASN A 211 31.07 -7.32 -34.02
CA ASN A 211 31.70 -6.70 -35.18
C ASN A 211 31.23 -5.25 -35.39
N ARG A 212 29.94 -4.98 -35.16
CA ARG A 212 29.39 -3.62 -35.23
C ARG A 212 29.96 -2.69 -34.14
N ILE A 213 30.11 -3.19 -32.91
CA ILE A 213 30.67 -2.41 -31.79
C ILE A 213 32.14 -2.10 -32.04
N VAL A 214 32.94 -3.09 -32.44
CA VAL A 214 34.38 -2.92 -32.69
C VAL A 214 34.63 -2.00 -33.91
N ASP A 215 33.85 -2.15 -34.98
CA ASP A 215 33.94 -1.25 -36.14
C ASP A 215 33.54 0.19 -35.77
N ALA A 216 32.48 0.35 -34.97
CA ALA A 216 32.07 1.66 -34.45
C ALA A 216 33.11 2.27 -33.52
N ALA A 217 33.76 1.48 -32.67
CA ALA A 217 34.82 1.97 -31.79
C ALA A 217 36.03 2.50 -32.59
N LYS A 218 36.43 1.80 -33.66
CA LYS A 218 37.54 2.21 -34.54
C LYS A 218 37.23 3.48 -35.34
N LYS A 219 35.97 3.66 -35.75
CA LYS A 219 35.51 4.81 -36.54
C LYS A 219 34.88 5.90 -35.68
N SER A 220 34.98 5.79 -34.36
CA SER A 220 34.29 6.67 -33.44
C SER A 220 34.80 8.10 -33.58
N ILE A 221 33.87 9.05 -33.59
CA ILE A 221 34.17 10.50 -33.57
C ILE A 221 34.29 11.05 -32.14
N GLY A 222 34.18 10.19 -31.13
CA GLY A 222 34.25 10.57 -29.72
C GLY A 222 35.64 11.04 -29.30
N ALA A 223 35.68 11.89 -28.27
CA ALA A 223 36.91 12.49 -27.78
C ALA A 223 37.81 11.46 -27.10
N ASP A 224 39.12 11.66 -27.20
CA ASP A 224 40.08 10.97 -26.34
C ASP A 224 40.00 11.59 -24.95
N ILE A 225 39.85 10.73 -23.93
CA ILE A 225 39.59 11.13 -22.55
C ILE A 225 40.66 10.50 -21.66
N SER A 226 41.02 11.17 -20.56
CA SER A 226 42.01 10.66 -19.62
C SER A 226 41.50 9.46 -18.83
N GLU A 227 42.41 8.62 -18.33
CA GLU A 227 42.05 7.50 -17.46
C GLU A 227 41.37 7.98 -16.16
N ASP A 228 41.75 9.15 -15.62
CA ASP A 228 41.11 9.73 -14.43
C ASP A 228 39.63 10.02 -14.70
N ASP A 229 39.31 10.62 -15.84
CA ASP A 229 37.93 10.92 -16.25
C ASP A 229 37.13 9.64 -16.56
N LEU A 230 37.75 8.66 -17.24
CA LEU A 230 37.12 7.35 -17.49
C LEU A 230 36.84 6.63 -16.16
N SER A 231 37.74 6.70 -15.18
CA SER A 231 37.55 6.10 -13.87
C SER A 231 36.32 6.70 -13.16
N ALA A 232 36.10 8.01 -13.28
CA ALA A 232 34.92 8.67 -12.71
C ALA A 232 33.61 8.16 -13.35
N MET A 233 33.59 7.95 -14.68
CA MET A 233 32.44 7.35 -15.37
C MET A 233 32.21 5.90 -14.94
N ARG A 234 33.29 5.12 -14.77
CA ARG A 234 33.25 3.71 -14.32
C ARG A 234 32.66 3.56 -12.93
N MET A 235 32.83 4.54 -12.03
CA MET A 235 32.16 4.52 -10.72
C MET A 235 30.64 4.47 -10.85
N ILE A 236 30.06 5.26 -11.76
CA ILE A 236 28.61 5.23 -12.01
C ILE A 236 28.21 3.90 -12.66
N ALA A 237 29.00 3.43 -13.63
CA ALA A 237 28.74 2.14 -14.28
C ALA A 237 28.71 0.97 -13.27
N ASN A 238 29.70 0.88 -12.39
CA ASN A 238 29.73 -0.12 -11.31
C ASN A 238 28.53 0.01 -10.38
N THR A 239 28.19 1.24 -9.98
CA THR A 239 27.02 1.49 -9.13
C THR A 239 25.72 0.99 -9.77
N ILE A 240 25.55 1.16 -11.09
CA ILE A 240 24.38 0.64 -11.82
C ILE A 240 24.32 -0.89 -11.73
N LEU A 241 25.45 -1.57 -11.97
CA LEU A 241 25.53 -3.03 -11.90
C LEU A 241 25.22 -3.55 -10.48
N ASP A 242 25.74 -2.88 -9.45
CA ASP A 242 25.44 -3.20 -8.05
C ASP A 242 23.94 -3.01 -7.74
N LEU A 243 23.33 -1.94 -8.23
CA LEU A 243 21.89 -1.71 -8.08
C LEU A 243 21.05 -2.79 -8.77
N TYR A 244 21.44 -3.26 -9.96
CA TYR A 244 20.78 -4.40 -10.62
C TYR A 244 20.87 -5.68 -9.77
N ASN A 245 22.03 -5.96 -9.17
CA ASN A 245 22.20 -7.10 -8.25
C ASN A 245 21.33 -6.98 -7.00
N ILE A 246 21.34 -5.82 -6.35
CA ILE A 246 20.48 -5.55 -5.18
C ILE A 246 19.01 -5.71 -5.54
N ARG A 247 18.59 -5.21 -6.72
CA ARG A 247 17.22 -5.36 -7.22
C ARG A 247 16.82 -6.83 -7.38
N ARG A 248 17.67 -7.66 -7.99
CA ARG A 248 17.43 -9.11 -8.14
C ARG A 248 17.26 -9.79 -6.78
N ASN A 249 18.12 -9.45 -5.82
CA ASN A 249 18.05 -9.99 -4.46
C ASN A 249 16.76 -9.57 -3.73
N LEU A 250 16.39 -8.29 -3.83
CA LEU A 250 15.14 -7.79 -3.24
C LEU A 250 13.90 -8.44 -3.87
N ASN A 251 13.92 -8.69 -5.18
CA ASN A 251 12.81 -9.38 -5.84
C ASN A 251 12.65 -10.81 -5.33
N ASN A 252 13.75 -11.55 -5.12
CA ASN A 252 13.71 -12.90 -4.54
C ASN A 252 13.23 -12.88 -3.09
N TYR A 253 13.69 -11.93 -2.28
CA TYR A 253 13.21 -11.73 -0.91
C TYR A 253 11.71 -11.42 -0.89
N LEU A 254 11.28 -10.50 -1.74
CA LEU A 254 9.88 -10.10 -1.86
C LEU A 254 8.98 -11.27 -2.28
N GLU A 255 9.46 -12.15 -3.17
CA GLU A 255 8.75 -13.37 -3.54
C GLU A 255 8.51 -14.29 -2.33
N GLY A 256 9.52 -14.50 -1.49
CA GLY A 256 9.39 -15.29 -0.26
C GLY A 256 8.35 -14.70 0.69
N VAL A 257 8.47 -13.40 0.99
CA VAL A 257 7.55 -12.71 1.91
C VAL A 257 6.12 -12.67 1.35
N MET A 258 5.94 -12.46 0.04
CA MET A 258 4.61 -12.38 -0.56
C MET A 258 3.89 -13.73 -0.56
N LYS A 259 4.62 -14.83 -0.78
CA LYS A 259 4.06 -16.19 -0.67
C LYS A 259 3.64 -16.53 0.75
N GLU A 260 4.34 -16.00 1.75
CA GLU A 260 3.97 -16.15 3.16
C GLU A 260 2.71 -15.33 3.50
N VAL A 261 2.66 -14.05 3.11
CA VAL A 261 1.62 -13.12 3.57
C VAL A 261 0.35 -13.10 2.71
N ALA A 262 0.49 -13.27 1.40
CA ALA A 262 -0.60 -13.13 0.44
C ALA A 262 -0.43 -14.11 -0.75
N PRO A 263 -0.51 -15.43 -0.51
CA PRO A 263 -0.29 -16.44 -1.54
C PRO A 263 -1.33 -16.38 -2.67
N ASN A 264 -2.59 -16.06 -2.38
CA ASN A 264 -3.63 -15.99 -3.42
C ASN A 264 -3.45 -14.78 -4.33
N ILE A 265 -3.09 -13.61 -3.78
CA ILE A 265 -2.73 -12.43 -4.59
C ILE A 265 -1.50 -12.74 -5.44
N THR A 266 -0.48 -13.36 -4.85
CA THR A 266 0.77 -13.73 -5.56
C THR A 266 0.49 -14.66 -6.74
N ALA A 267 -0.39 -15.65 -6.58
CA ALA A 267 -0.77 -16.55 -7.66
C ALA A 267 -1.47 -15.85 -8.85
N LEU A 268 -2.14 -14.71 -8.61
CA LEU A 268 -2.84 -13.96 -9.65
C LEU A 268 -1.96 -12.95 -10.38
N VAL A 269 -1.19 -12.15 -9.65
CA VAL A 269 -0.46 -10.99 -10.21
C VAL A 269 1.05 -11.03 -10.02
N GLY A 270 1.56 -12.04 -9.31
CA GLY A 270 2.96 -12.15 -8.91
C GLY A 270 3.33 -11.28 -7.71
N PRO A 271 4.52 -11.50 -7.12
CA PRO A 271 4.92 -10.85 -5.87
C PRO A 271 5.02 -9.33 -5.98
N ALA A 272 5.69 -8.82 -7.00
CA ALA A 272 5.96 -7.39 -7.16
C ALA A 272 4.67 -6.55 -7.30
N LEU A 273 3.74 -6.98 -8.17
CA LEU A 273 2.47 -6.27 -8.35
C LEU A 273 1.54 -6.45 -7.15
N GLY A 274 1.55 -7.63 -6.50
CA GLY A 274 0.84 -7.86 -5.24
C GLY A 274 1.33 -6.92 -4.13
N ALA A 275 2.64 -6.84 -3.93
CA ALA A 275 3.28 -5.93 -2.99
C ALA A 275 2.92 -4.47 -3.28
N ARG A 276 2.92 -4.07 -4.55
CA ARG A 276 2.60 -2.69 -4.94
C ARG A 276 1.13 -2.36 -4.63
N LEU A 277 0.21 -3.33 -4.75
CA LEU A 277 -1.17 -3.16 -4.27
C LEU A 277 -1.23 -2.96 -2.76
N LEU A 278 -0.51 -3.78 -1.98
CA LEU A 278 -0.40 -3.62 -0.52
C LEU A 278 0.20 -2.26 -0.12
N SER A 279 1.19 -1.80 -0.87
CA SER A 279 1.87 -0.52 -0.62
C SER A 279 0.92 0.68 -0.81
N ILE A 280 0.01 0.59 -1.78
CA ILE A 280 -1.00 1.62 -2.04
C ILE A 280 -2.16 1.53 -1.04
N SER A 281 -2.60 0.32 -0.65
CA SER A 281 -3.68 0.13 0.33
C SER A 281 -3.25 0.40 1.77
N GLY A 282 -1.96 0.25 2.08
CA GLY A 282 -1.38 0.43 3.41
C GLY A 282 -1.22 -0.87 4.21
N SER A 283 -2.12 -1.84 4.02
CA SER A 283 -2.04 -3.19 4.61
C SER A 283 -2.86 -4.20 3.80
N LEU A 284 -2.69 -5.48 4.12
CA LEU A 284 -3.51 -6.57 3.56
C LEU A 284 -4.98 -6.46 4.01
N GLU A 285 -5.21 -6.12 5.28
CA GLU A 285 -6.55 -5.93 5.83
C GLU A 285 -7.32 -4.81 5.12
N GLU A 286 -6.66 -3.67 4.85
CA GLU A 286 -7.29 -2.57 4.11
C GLU A 286 -7.57 -2.96 2.66
N LEU A 287 -6.66 -3.71 2.01
CA LEU A 287 -6.90 -4.22 0.66
C LEU A 287 -8.12 -5.16 0.61
N ALA A 288 -8.30 -6.02 1.61
CA ALA A 288 -9.41 -6.95 1.71
C ALA A 288 -10.78 -6.26 1.86
N LYS A 289 -10.81 -5.11 2.54
CA LYS A 289 -12.01 -4.27 2.71
C LYS A 289 -12.39 -3.51 1.44
N MET A 290 -11.44 -3.30 0.51
CA MET A 290 -11.71 -2.55 -0.72
C MET A 290 -12.67 -3.30 -1.66
N PRO A 291 -13.56 -2.58 -2.36
CA PRO A 291 -14.32 -3.15 -3.47
C PRO A 291 -13.41 -3.31 -4.71
N ALA A 292 -13.78 -4.23 -5.60
CA ALA A 292 -13.06 -4.46 -6.85
C ALA A 292 -12.94 -3.19 -7.72
N SER A 293 -13.93 -2.30 -7.69
CA SER A 293 -13.89 -1.02 -8.42
C SER A 293 -12.77 -0.10 -7.93
N THR A 294 -12.47 -0.10 -6.63
CA THR A 294 -11.35 0.65 -6.05
C THR A 294 -10.03 -0.01 -6.42
N ILE A 295 -9.90 -1.32 -6.22
CA ILE A 295 -8.70 -2.10 -6.58
C ILE A 295 -8.33 -1.90 -8.06
N GLN A 296 -9.33 -1.80 -8.95
CA GLN A 296 -9.13 -1.56 -10.37
C GLN A 296 -8.35 -0.26 -10.67
N VAL A 297 -8.53 0.78 -9.86
CA VAL A 297 -8.03 2.13 -10.12
C VAL A 297 -6.96 2.61 -9.13
N LEU A 298 -6.53 1.77 -8.18
CA LEU A 298 -5.42 2.06 -7.26
C LEU A 298 -4.16 2.47 -8.03
N GLY A 299 -3.52 3.58 -7.66
CA GLY A 299 -2.38 4.17 -8.35
C GLY A 299 -2.75 5.09 -9.53
N ALA A 300 -4.04 5.30 -9.81
CA ALA A 300 -4.53 6.27 -10.80
C ALA A 300 -5.41 7.37 -10.19
N GLU A 301 -5.21 7.66 -8.90
CA GLU A 301 -6.00 8.61 -8.09
C GLU A 301 -6.07 9.98 -8.75
N LYS A 302 -4.93 10.51 -9.23
CA LYS A 302 -4.88 11.82 -9.90
C LYS A 302 -5.81 11.89 -11.12
N ALA A 303 -5.84 10.83 -11.94
CA ALA A 303 -6.69 10.77 -13.11
C ALA A 303 -8.17 10.53 -12.74
N LEU A 304 -8.40 9.69 -11.72
CA LEU A 304 -9.73 9.39 -11.20
C LEU A 304 -10.39 10.64 -10.59
N PHE A 305 -9.70 11.33 -9.68
CA PHE A 305 -10.24 12.54 -9.03
C PHE A 305 -10.45 13.67 -10.02
N ARG A 306 -9.61 13.80 -11.05
CA ARG A 306 -9.86 14.75 -12.14
C ARG A 306 -11.16 14.42 -12.88
N ALA A 307 -11.40 13.15 -13.20
CA ALA A 307 -12.63 12.73 -13.85
C ALA A 307 -13.87 12.93 -12.97
N LEU A 308 -13.78 12.62 -11.67
CA LEU A 308 -14.88 12.85 -10.72
C LEU A 308 -15.22 14.34 -10.58
N ARG A 309 -14.22 15.22 -10.50
CA ARG A 309 -14.43 16.67 -10.41
C ARG A 309 -15.00 17.28 -11.70
N SER A 310 -14.57 16.79 -12.86
CA SER A 310 -14.95 17.36 -14.15
C SER A 310 -16.10 16.63 -14.86
N GLY A 311 -16.68 15.59 -14.25
CA GLY A 311 -17.59 14.65 -14.96
C GLY A 311 -16.93 13.96 -16.16
N GLY A 312 -15.61 13.84 -16.17
CA GLY A 312 -14.82 13.30 -17.27
C GLY A 312 -14.84 11.77 -17.32
N ARG A 313 -14.12 11.20 -18.29
CA ARG A 313 -13.96 9.75 -18.40
C ARG A 313 -12.99 9.23 -17.33
N PRO A 314 -13.38 8.27 -16.48
CA PRO A 314 -12.49 7.71 -15.45
C PRO A 314 -11.37 6.85 -16.07
N PRO A 315 -10.26 6.64 -15.34
CA PRO A 315 -9.21 5.71 -15.75
C PRO A 315 -9.75 4.27 -15.81
N LYS A 316 -9.26 3.48 -16.76
CA LYS A 316 -9.68 2.07 -16.95
C LYS A 316 -8.97 1.10 -16.01
N HIS A 317 -7.79 1.48 -15.53
CA HIS A 317 -6.89 0.68 -14.72
C HIS A 317 -5.91 1.63 -14.03
N GLY A 318 -5.48 1.27 -12.82
CA GLY A 318 -4.37 1.90 -12.12
C GLY A 318 -3.08 1.08 -12.26
N VAL A 319 -2.42 0.78 -11.13
CA VAL A 319 -1.19 -0.01 -11.04
C VAL A 319 -1.32 -1.38 -11.69
N ILE A 320 -2.52 -1.97 -11.67
CA ILE A 320 -2.83 -3.25 -12.33
C ILE A 320 -2.58 -3.24 -13.84
N PHE A 321 -2.35 -2.07 -14.46
CA PHE A 321 -1.89 -1.97 -15.84
C PHE A 321 -0.61 -2.77 -16.12
N GLN A 322 0.25 -2.92 -15.11
CA GLN A 322 1.50 -3.69 -15.20
C GLN A 322 1.26 -5.20 -15.44
N TYR A 323 0.05 -5.71 -15.16
CA TYR A 323 -0.29 -7.10 -15.45
C TYR A 323 -0.18 -7.38 -16.97
N PRO A 324 0.57 -8.42 -17.41
CA PRO A 324 0.84 -8.69 -18.83
C PRO A 324 -0.39 -8.69 -19.73
N ALA A 325 -1.47 -9.32 -19.30
CA ALA A 325 -2.69 -9.41 -20.12
C ALA A 325 -3.37 -8.04 -20.35
N ILE A 326 -3.06 -7.01 -19.55
CA ILE A 326 -3.66 -5.68 -19.68
C ILE A 326 -2.85 -4.79 -20.61
N HIS A 327 -1.54 -4.61 -20.39
CA HIS A 327 -0.76 -3.68 -21.22
C HIS A 327 -0.53 -4.21 -22.64
N THR A 328 -0.34 -5.51 -22.81
CA THR A 328 -0.15 -6.15 -24.12
C THR A 328 -1.44 -6.18 -24.96
N SER A 329 -2.61 -6.21 -24.32
CA SER A 329 -3.88 -6.30 -25.04
C SER A 329 -4.30 -4.97 -25.71
N PRO A 330 -5.11 -5.02 -26.78
CA PRO A 330 -5.66 -3.84 -27.45
C PRO A 330 -6.49 -2.93 -26.53
N ARG A 331 -6.51 -1.61 -26.82
CA ARG A 331 -7.09 -0.57 -25.94
C ARG A 331 -8.57 -0.78 -25.56
N TRP A 332 -9.34 -1.47 -26.39
CA TRP A 332 -10.76 -1.78 -26.17
C TRP A 332 -11.01 -3.01 -25.29
N GLN A 333 -10.01 -3.90 -25.15
CA GLN A 333 -10.07 -5.07 -24.28
C GLN A 333 -9.57 -4.76 -22.87
N ARG A 334 -8.57 -3.87 -22.72
CA ARG A 334 -7.90 -3.56 -21.43
C ARG A 334 -8.86 -3.32 -20.26
N GLY A 335 -9.93 -2.54 -20.47
CA GLY A 335 -10.87 -2.21 -19.39
C GLY A 335 -11.71 -3.40 -18.93
N LYS A 336 -12.00 -4.37 -19.81
CA LYS A 336 -12.73 -5.60 -19.46
C LYS A 336 -11.84 -6.56 -18.68
N ILE A 337 -10.59 -6.71 -19.14
CA ILE A 337 -9.57 -7.52 -18.47
C ILE A 337 -9.25 -6.94 -17.08
N ALA A 338 -9.05 -5.63 -16.98
CA ALA A 338 -8.80 -4.94 -15.70
C ALA A 338 -9.93 -5.16 -14.69
N ARG A 339 -11.19 -5.09 -15.12
CA ARG A 339 -12.35 -5.36 -14.26
C ARG A 339 -12.39 -6.81 -13.79
N ALA A 340 -12.12 -7.77 -14.69
CA ALA A 340 -12.09 -9.18 -14.34
C ALA A 340 -10.95 -9.50 -13.34
N LEU A 341 -9.76 -8.93 -13.58
CA LEU A 341 -8.61 -9.05 -12.68
C LEU A 341 -8.92 -8.47 -11.30
N ALA A 342 -9.44 -7.24 -11.24
CA ALA A 342 -9.76 -6.59 -9.96
C ALA A 342 -10.83 -7.34 -9.16
N ALA A 343 -11.80 -7.97 -9.83
CA ALA A 343 -12.79 -8.82 -9.18
C ALA A 343 -12.15 -10.06 -8.52
N LYS A 344 -11.19 -10.71 -9.20
CA LYS A 344 -10.47 -11.87 -8.64
C LYS A 344 -9.48 -11.46 -7.55
N LEU A 345 -8.82 -10.31 -7.69
CA LEU A 345 -7.97 -9.73 -6.66
C LEU A 345 -8.74 -9.42 -5.37
N ALA A 346 -9.96 -8.87 -5.47
CA ALA A 346 -10.79 -8.61 -4.30
C ALA A 346 -11.13 -9.89 -3.52
N ILE A 347 -11.40 -10.99 -4.23
CA ILE A 347 -11.65 -12.30 -3.62
C ILE A 347 -10.37 -12.84 -2.99
N ALA A 348 -9.25 -12.81 -3.73
CA ALA A 348 -7.96 -13.27 -3.25
C ALA A 348 -7.52 -12.53 -1.98
N ALA A 349 -7.62 -11.20 -1.96
CA ALA A 349 -7.26 -10.38 -0.81
C ALA A 349 -8.07 -10.72 0.44
N ARG A 350 -9.38 -10.98 0.30
CA ARG A 350 -10.24 -11.38 1.44
C ARG A 350 -9.88 -12.77 1.96
N VAL A 351 -9.58 -13.71 1.06
CA VAL A 351 -9.22 -15.06 1.48
C VAL A 351 -7.85 -15.05 2.17
N ASP A 352 -6.88 -14.32 1.63
CA ASP A 352 -5.56 -14.12 2.27
C ASP A 352 -5.69 -13.46 3.64
N ALA A 353 -6.52 -12.42 3.79
CA ALA A 353 -6.66 -11.69 5.05
C ALA A 353 -7.43 -12.45 6.15
N PHE A 354 -8.50 -13.17 5.80
CA PHE A 354 -9.44 -13.72 6.79
C PHE A 354 -9.38 -15.25 6.96
N SER A 355 -8.85 -15.99 5.99
CA SER A 355 -8.85 -17.46 6.02
C SER A 355 -7.46 -18.06 5.91
N GLY A 356 -6.57 -17.49 5.09
CA GLY A 356 -5.26 -18.07 4.77
C GLY A 356 -5.30 -19.32 3.89
N ARG A 357 -6.48 -19.80 3.47
CA ARG A 357 -6.61 -20.97 2.57
C ARG A 357 -6.12 -20.62 1.16
N PHE A 358 -5.31 -21.50 0.57
CA PHE A 358 -4.92 -21.33 -0.82
C PHE A 358 -6.02 -21.78 -1.79
N ILE A 359 -6.45 -20.86 -2.66
CA ILE A 359 -7.40 -21.04 -3.77
C ILE A 359 -6.89 -20.37 -5.07
N GLY A 360 -5.61 -20.00 -5.11
CA GLY A 360 -5.01 -19.21 -6.18
C GLY A 360 -5.12 -19.86 -7.55
N ASP A 361 -4.96 -21.18 -7.63
CA ASP A 361 -5.04 -21.93 -8.89
C ASP A 361 -6.42 -21.81 -9.54
N GLN A 362 -7.47 -22.01 -8.74
CA GLN A 362 -8.86 -21.89 -9.19
C GLN A 362 -9.18 -20.46 -9.64
N LEU A 363 -8.72 -19.46 -8.89
CA LEU A 363 -8.92 -18.05 -9.25
C LEU A 363 -8.19 -17.70 -10.55
N ASN A 364 -6.98 -18.22 -10.74
CA ASN A 364 -6.18 -17.97 -11.94
C ASN A 364 -6.79 -18.65 -13.17
N GLU A 365 -7.29 -19.88 -13.03
CA GLU A 365 -8.00 -20.58 -14.11
C GLU A 365 -9.27 -19.82 -14.53
N GLN A 366 -10.08 -19.38 -13.56
CA GLN A 366 -11.28 -18.58 -13.81
C GLN A 366 -10.95 -17.24 -14.48
N LEU A 367 -9.83 -16.61 -14.10
CA LEU A 367 -9.37 -15.38 -14.72
C LEU A 367 -8.93 -15.61 -16.18
N LYS A 368 -8.14 -16.65 -16.44
CA LYS A 368 -7.67 -17.01 -17.79
C LYS A 368 -8.85 -17.29 -18.73
N LYS A 369 -9.80 -18.14 -18.33
CA LYS A 369 -11.04 -18.39 -19.09
C LYS A 369 -11.75 -17.10 -19.45
N ARG A 370 -11.89 -16.18 -18.48
CA ARG A 370 -12.53 -14.89 -18.73
C ARG A 370 -11.74 -13.98 -19.69
N ILE A 371 -10.41 -14.02 -19.63
CA ILE A 371 -9.55 -13.26 -20.55
C ILE A 371 -9.71 -13.80 -21.97
N ASP A 372 -9.73 -15.11 -22.15
CA ASP A 372 -9.86 -15.75 -23.45
C ASP A 372 -11.22 -15.44 -24.08
N GLU A 373 -12.31 -15.53 -23.32
CA GLU A 373 -13.64 -15.09 -23.76
C GLU A 373 -13.65 -13.62 -24.22
N ILE A 374 -12.90 -12.73 -23.54
CA ILE A 374 -12.83 -11.32 -23.91
C ILE A 374 -12.06 -11.14 -25.22
N LYS A 375 -10.97 -11.90 -25.40
CA LYS A 375 -10.15 -11.84 -26.62
C LYS A 375 -10.94 -12.34 -27.83
N GLU A 376 -11.72 -13.42 -27.68
CA GLU A 376 -12.57 -13.97 -28.74
C GLU A 376 -13.76 -13.05 -29.05
N LYS A 377 -14.59 -12.73 -28.05
CA LYS A 377 -15.81 -11.93 -28.26
C LYS A 377 -15.55 -10.50 -28.70
N PHE A 378 -14.37 -9.96 -28.39
CA PHE A 378 -13.98 -8.59 -28.72
C PHE A 378 -12.67 -8.54 -29.51
N ALA A 379 -12.51 -9.49 -30.44
CA ALA A 379 -11.39 -9.51 -31.37
C ALA A 379 -11.32 -8.21 -32.19
N GLN A 380 -12.47 -7.74 -32.69
CA GLN A 380 -12.55 -6.50 -33.47
C GLN A 380 -12.79 -5.25 -32.61
N PRO A 381 -12.27 -4.09 -33.02
CA PRO A 381 -12.54 -2.84 -32.33
C PRO A 381 -14.03 -2.49 -32.42
N PRO A 382 -14.63 -1.91 -31.36
CA PRO A 382 -16.00 -1.45 -31.42
C PRO A 382 -16.15 -0.38 -32.52
N PRO A 383 -17.28 -0.37 -33.26
CA PRO A 383 -17.51 0.61 -34.32
C PRO A 383 -17.37 2.03 -33.75
N LYS A 384 -16.61 2.89 -34.44
CA LYS A 384 -16.43 4.29 -34.04
C LYS A 384 -17.82 4.95 -34.04
N LYS A 385 -18.25 5.49 -32.89
CA LYS A 385 -19.42 6.39 -32.86
C LYS A 385 -19.18 7.52 -33.86
N PRO A 386 -20.16 7.89 -34.72
CA PRO A 386 -20.01 9.01 -35.63
C PRO A 386 -19.57 10.24 -34.85
N GLN A 387 -18.43 10.83 -35.24
CA GLN A 387 -18.04 12.12 -34.68
C GLN A 387 -19.09 13.13 -35.14
N GLN A 388 -19.92 13.61 -34.21
CA GLN A 388 -20.68 14.83 -34.43
C GLN A 388 -19.65 15.92 -34.76
N GLN A 389 -19.64 16.36 -36.01
CA GLN A 389 -18.83 17.49 -36.44
C GLN A 389 -19.23 18.67 -35.54
N LYS A 390 -18.28 19.15 -34.72
CA LYS A 390 -18.48 20.41 -34.02
C LYS A 390 -18.72 21.49 -35.09
N PRO A 391 -19.74 22.35 -34.95
CA PRO A 391 -19.95 23.44 -35.89
C PRO A 391 -18.66 24.26 -36.02
N GLN A 392 -18.17 24.44 -37.25
CA GLN A 392 -17.04 25.33 -37.51
C GLN A 392 -17.39 26.72 -37.00
N GLN A 393 -16.61 27.25 -36.05
CA GLN A 393 -16.75 28.64 -35.65
C GLN A 393 -16.45 29.54 -36.86
N PRO A 394 -17.25 30.59 -37.13
CA PRO A 394 -16.98 31.48 -38.25
C PRO A 394 -15.62 32.16 -38.06
N GLN A 395 -14.74 32.04 -39.04
CA GLN A 395 -13.48 32.78 -39.06
C GLN A 395 -13.80 34.28 -39.00
N LYS A 396 -13.38 34.95 -37.91
CA LYS A 396 -13.38 36.41 -37.84
C LYS A 396 -12.47 36.93 -38.96
N GLN A 397 -13.07 37.50 -40.00
CA GLN A 397 -12.36 38.29 -40.99
C GLN A 397 -11.66 39.44 -40.26
N GLN A 398 -10.32 39.45 -40.32
CA GLN A 398 -9.52 40.58 -39.88
C GLN A 398 -9.86 41.79 -40.75
N ALA A 399 -10.62 42.74 -40.20
CA ALA A 399 -10.83 44.04 -40.80
C ALA A 399 -9.48 44.78 -40.83
N LYS A 400 -8.84 44.80 -42.00
CA LYS A 400 -7.68 45.64 -42.28
C LYS A 400 -8.09 47.11 -42.15
N GLY A 401 -7.52 47.79 -41.15
CA GLY A 401 -7.69 49.23 -40.94
C GLY A 401 -7.19 50.03 -42.15
N LYS A 402 -8.07 50.85 -42.71
CA LYS A 402 -7.70 51.96 -43.60
C LYS A 402 -7.61 53.24 -42.78
N LYS A 403 -6.39 53.78 -42.69
CA LYS A 403 -6.08 55.15 -42.24
C LYS A 403 -6.79 56.19 -43.13
N GLY A 404 -7.24 57.29 -42.51
CA GLY A 404 -7.07 58.61 -43.12
C GLY A 404 -8.34 59.45 -43.34
N GLY A 405 -8.62 60.34 -42.39
CA GLY A 405 -8.89 61.75 -42.68
C GLY A 405 -10.34 62.20 -42.82
N LYS A 406 -10.83 62.98 -41.85
CA LYS A 406 -11.63 64.18 -42.17
C LYS A 406 -11.43 65.29 -41.14
N ARG A 407 -10.98 66.42 -41.69
CA ARG A 407 -10.60 67.70 -41.07
C ARG A 407 -11.73 68.30 -40.22
N ARG A 408 -11.37 68.84 -39.05
CA ARG A 408 -12.11 69.91 -38.36
C ARG A 408 -11.95 71.20 -39.18
N GLY A 409 -13.06 71.69 -39.74
CA GLY A 409 -13.18 73.04 -40.28
C GLY A 409 -13.72 73.99 -39.21
N LYS A 410 -13.03 75.11 -39.01
CA LYS A 410 -13.45 76.28 -38.23
C LYS A 410 -14.55 77.07 -38.96
N GLY A 411 -15.40 77.76 -38.20
CA GLY A 411 -16.20 78.92 -38.66
C GLY A 411 -17.46 79.10 -37.79
N ARG A 412 -17.38 79.86 -36.68
CA ARG A 412 -17.84 81.26 -36.54
C ARG A 412 -19.35 81.46 -36.84
N LYS A 413 -20.13 81.67 -35.80
CA LYS A 413 -20.70 82.98 -35.43
C LYS A 413 -20.96 83.02 -33.93
#